data_AF-A0ABD4EF80-F1
#
_entry.id   AF-A0ABD4EF80-F1
#
_cell.length_a   1.000
_cell.length_b   1.000
_cell.length_c   1.000
_cell.angle_alpha   90.00
_cell.angle_beta   90.00
_cell.angle_gamma   90.00
#
_symmetry.space_group_name_H-M   'P 1'
#
loop_
_entity.id
_entity.type
_entity.pdbx_description
1 polymer ?
#
loop_
_entity_poly.entity_id
_entity_poly.type
_entity_poly.pdbx_seq_one_letter_code
_entity_poly.pdbx_strand_id
1 'polypeptide(L)'
;MKERSVTIFLAEKITPLIYLIFPILATFSDDITRSKVEYVSIVIVFTITYMMIIFGYTKWRNNWLFILFIIHYAILIYFVFCNTPMNTLFFFFSAFALPFMLKVGIKSKFFVLFCMALAAALMMQYYIDQSHMFVLLVYYLVILMMCLGNIRAVHERHLKDQLNAKNEYINMLITEQERNRIGQDLHDTLGHVFAGMTLKAELATKLIDQQPEQAKEEIEVLADLSRQTLTKVRAIIEDLKTQTFDEEVHAVEHVLKDANISFDFYNANIAKTMSPVR
;
A
#
# COMPACT_ATOMS: atom_id res chain seq x y z
N MET A 1 -0.74 -17.32 9.11
CA MET A 1 -1.42 -17.32 7.79
C MET A 1 -2.43 -16.19 7.82
N LYS A 2 -2.15 -15.10 7.11
CA LYS A 2 -2.91 -13.85 7.17
C LYS A 2 -4.28 -14.09 6.54
N GLU A 3 -5.37 -13.81 7.26
CA GLU A 3 -6.73 -13.81 6.71
C GLU A 3 -6.75 -12.93 5.47
N ARG A 4 -6.82 -13.57 4.30
CA ARG A 4 -7.10 -12.88 3.05
C ARG A 4 -8.51 -12.34 3.22
N SER A 5 -8.68 -11.02 3.16
CA SER A 5 -10.01 -10.43 3.38
C SER A 5 -11.02 -11.12 2.46
N VAL A 6 -12.21 -11.42 2.98
CA VAL A 6 -13.27 -12.09 2.24
C VAL A 6 -13.51 -11.41 0.89
N THR A 7 -13.37 -10.09 0.83
CA THR A 7 -13.41 -9.27 -0.39
C THR A 7 -12.35 -9.63 -1.43
N ILE A 8 -11.10 -9.86 -1.05
CA ILE A 8 -10.04 -10.27 -1.99
C ILE A 8 -10.29 -11.69 -2.48
N PHE A 9 -10.75 -12.59 -1.60
CA PHE A 9 -11.10 -13.96 -1.99
C PHE A 9 -12.25 -13.98 -2.99
N LEU A 10 -13.32 -13.22 -2.73
CA LEU A 10 -14.46 -13.05 -3.64
C LEU A 10 -14.00 -12.49 -4.99
N ALA A 11 -13.20 -11.42 -4.99
CA ALA A 11 -12.74 -10.78 -6.23
C ALA A 11 -11.82 -11.69 -7.07
N GLU A 12 -10.90 -12.44 -6.46
CA GLU A 12 -9.93 -13.26 -7.20
C GLU A 12 -10.49 -14.62 -7.65
N LYS A 13 -11.49 -15.17 -6.96
CA LYS A 13 -12.03 -16.51 -7.26
C LYS A 13 -13.40 -16.47 -7.90
N ILE A 14 -14.31 -15.63 -7.40
CA ILE A 14 -15.73 -15.64 -7.79
C ILE A 14 -15.99 -14.73 -8.98
N THR A 15 -15.37 -13.56 -9.06
CA THR A 15 -15.57 -12.67 -10.22
C THR A 15 -15.17 -13.33 -11.55
N PRO A 16 -14.03 -14.03 -11.66
CA PRO A 16 -13.69 -14.75 -12.88
C PRO A 16 -14.64 -15.92 -13.17
N LEU A 17 -15.16 -16.58 -12.13
CA LEU A 17 -16.11 -17.70 -12.26
C LEU A 17 -17.42 -17.29 -12.97
N ILE A 18 -17.89 -16.07 -12.75
CA ILE A 18 -19.11 -15.53 -13.39
C ILE A 18 -18.99 -15.55 -14.92
N TYR A 19 -17.79 -15.37 -15.47
CA TYR A 19 -17.58 -15.39 -16.92
C TYR A 19 -17.81 -16.77 -17.56
N LEU A 20 -17.82 -17.86 -16.78
CA LEU A 20 -18.20 -19.18 -17.28
C LEU A 20 -19.69 -19.32 -17.63
N ILE A 21 -20.52 -18.34 -17.26
CA ILE A 21 -21.94 -18.33 -17.66
C ILE A 21 -22.07 -18.14 -19.18
N PHE A 22 -21.25 -17.28 -19.80
CA PHE A 22 -21.32 -17.01 -21.23
C PHE A 22 -21.13 -18.23 -22.15
N PRO A 23 -20.08 -19.07 -22.00
CA PRO A 23 -19.90 -20.22 -22.87
C PRO A 23 -20.96 -21.30 -22.62
N ILE A 24 -21.46 -21.40 -21.37
CA ILE A 24 -22.57 -22.29 -21.01
C ILE A 24 -23.86 -21.83 -21.70
N LEU A 25 -24.22 -20.55 -21.61
CA LEU A 25 -25.41 -20.02 -22.29
C LEU A 25 -25.32 -20.19 -23.81
N ALA A 26 -24.13 -20.00 -24.39
CA ALA A 26 -23.89 -20.24 -25.81
C ALA A 26 -24.03 -21.72 -26.24
N THR A 27 -24.10 -22.69 -25.32
CA THR A 27 -24.48 -24.08 -25.68
C THR A 27 -25.96 -24.20 -26.07
N PHE A 28 -26.80 -23.26 -25.62
CA PHE A 28 -28.25 -23.26 -25.85
C PHE A 28 -28.66 -22.40 -27.04
N SER A 29 -27.76 -21.61 -27.63
CA SER A 29 -28.03 -20.87 -28.86
C SER A 29 -28.00 -21.78 -30.08
N ASP A 30 -28.86 -21.52 -31.07
CA ASP A 30 -28.93 -22.31 -32.30
C ASP A 30 -27.85 -21.93 -33.34
N ASP A 31 -27.06 -20.89 -33.08
CA ASP A 31 -26.00 -20.38 -33.96
C ASP A 31 -24.70 -21.23 -33.97
N ILE A 32 -24.74 -22.48 -33.49
CA ILE A 32 -23.56 -23.35 -33.46
C ILE A 32 -23.35 -23.96 -34.85
N THR A 33 -22.33 -23.47 -35.57
CA THR A 33 -21.97 -23.87 -36.95
C THR A 33 -21.43 -25.30 -37.07
N ARG A 34 -20.97 -25.91 -35.96
CA ARG A 34 -20.47 -27.29 -35.89
C ARG A 34 -21.37 -28.20 -35.05
N SER A 35 -20.96 -29.45 -34.84
CA SER A 35 -21.69 -30.39 -33.97
C SER A 35 -21.79 -29.85 -32.54
N LYS A 36 -23.01 -29.80 -31.98
CA LYS A 36 -23.26 -29.40 -30.58
C LYS A 36 -22.42 -30.23 -29.59
N VAL A 37 -22.15 -31.50 -29.90
CA VAL A 37 -21.32 -32.41 -29.07
C VAL A 37 -19.86 -31.95 -29.01
N GLU A 38 -19.31 -31.49 -30.13
CA GLU A 38 -17.95 -30.98 -30.23
C GLU A 38 -17.80 -29.70 -29.38
N TYR A 39 -18.75 -28.77 -29.52
CA TYR A 39 -18.76 -27.52 -28.76
C TYR A 39 -18.82 -27.76 -27.24
N VAL A 40 -19.75 -28.60 -26.77
CA VAL A 40 -19.88 -28.93 -25.35
C VAL A 40 -18.60 -29.57 -24.80
N SER A 41 -17.95 -30.44 -25.56
CA SER A 41 -16.68 -31.05 -25.18
C SER A 41 -15.59 -30.01 -24.94
N ILE A 42 -15.47 -29.02 -25.83
CA ILE A 42 -14.49 -27.94 -25.68
C ILE A 42 -14.82 -27.06 -24.48
N VAL A 43 -16.09 -26.71 -24.26
CA VAL A 43 -16.51 -25.91 -23.09
C VAL A 43 -16.18 -26.63 -21.79
N ILE A 44 -16.32 -27.94 -21.72
CA ILE A 44 -15.94 -28.75 -20.55
C ILE A 44 -14.43 -28.65 -20.31
N VAL A 45 -13.61 -28.86 -21.35
CA VAL A 45 -12.14 -28.79 -21.22
C VAL A 45 -11.68 -27.36 -20.87
N PHE A 46 -12.30 -26.34 -21.49
CA PHE A 46 -12.07 -24.94 -21.15
C PHE A 46 -12.40 -24.67 -19.68
N THR A 47 -13.57 -25.11 -19.21
CA THR A 47 -14.00 -24.92 -17.83
C THR A 47 -13.04 -25.60 -16.85
N ILE A 48 -12.60 -26.82 -17.13
CA ILE A 48 -11.65 -27.55 -16.29
C ILE A 48 -10.31 -26.81 -16.22
N THR A 49 -9.76 -26.40 -17.37
CA THR A 49 -8.47 -25.68 -17.42
C THR A 49 -8.58 -24.32 -16.73
N TYR A 50 -9.68 -23.61 -16.92
CA TYR A 50 -10.00 -22.34 -16.26
C TYR A 50 -10.06 -22.50 -14.72
N MET A 51 -10.74 -23.53 -14.25
CA MET A 51 -10.80 -23.89 -12.82
C MET A 51 -9.44 -24.27 -12.26
N MET A 52 -8.65 -25.06 -12.99
CA MET A 52 -7.30 -25.41 -12.56
C MET A 52 -6.41 -24.17 -12.43
N ILE A 53 -6.51 -23.18 -13.31
CA ILE A 53 -5.77 -21.92 -13.17
C ILE A 53 -6.26 -21.17 -11.93
N ILE A 54 -7.57 -20.97 -11.78
CA ILE A 54 -8.14 -20.20 -10.66
C ILE A 54 -7.84 -20.82 -9.32
N PHE A 55 -7.91 -22.14 -9.17
CA PHE A 55 -7.63 -22.80 -7.88
C PHE A 55 -6.15 -23.16 -7.69
N GLY A 56 -5.41 -23.38 -8.77
CA GLY A 56 -4.02 -23.81 -8.77
C GLY A 56 -2.98 -22.70 -8.70
N TYR A 57 -3.30 -21.44 -9.06
CA TYR A 57 -2.28 -20.38 -9.17
C TYR A 57 -1.49 -20.11 -7.88
N THR A 58 -2.06 -20.37 -6.70
CA THR A 58 -1.35 -20.20 -5.43
C THR A 58 -0.58 -21.44 -4.97
N LYS A 59 -0.90 -22.62 -5.53
CA LYS A 59 -0.36 -23.91 -5.06
C LYS A 59 0.69 -24.49 -6.01
N TRP A 60 0.58 -24.20 -7.31
CA TRP A 60 1.37 -24.88 -8.33
C TRP A 60 2.59 -24.05 -8.73
N ARG A 61 3.66 -24.76 -9.13
CA ARG A 61 4.90 -24.13 -9.62
C ARG A 61 4.64 -23.40 -10.94
N ASN A 62 5.33 -22.26 -11.14
CA ASN A 62 5.19 -21.41 -12.33
C ASN A 62 5.27 -22.16 -13.68
N ASN A 63 6.04 -23.24 -13.79
CA ASN A 63 6.13 -24.01 -15.03
C ASN A 63 4.85 -24.79 -15.35
N TRP A 64 4.19 -25.36 -14.35
CA TRP A 64 2.90 -26.05 -14.53
C TRP A 64 1.79 -25.05 -14.88
N LEU A 65 1.79 -23.89 -14.23
CA LEU A 65 0.86 -22.80 -14.58
C LEU A 65 1.10 -22.30 -16.00
N PHE A 66 2.36 -22.19 -16.43
CA PHE A 66 2.68 -21.79 -17.80
C PHE A 66 2.15 -22.79 -18.82
N ILE A 67 2.30 -24.10 -18.57
CA ILE A 67 1.72 -25.15 -19.42
C ILE A 67 0.19 -25.04 -19.46
N LEU A 68 -0.47 -24.81 -18.32
CA LEU A 68 -1.92 -24.59 -18.29
C LEU A 68 -2.34 -23.38 -19.13
N PHE A 69 -1.60 -22.27 -19.10
CA PHE A 69 -1.89 -21.11 -19.93
C PHE A 69 -1.69 -21.40 -21.43
N ILE A 70 -0.69 -22.21 -21.81
CA ILE A 70 -0.54 -22.67 -23.20
C ILE A 70 -1.76 -23.47 -23.63
N ILE A 71 -2.18 -24.44 -22.82
CA ILE A 71 -3.37 -25.27 -23.10
C ILE A 71 -4.62 -24.37 -23.18
N HIS A 72 -4.79 -23.46 -22.23
CA HIS A 72 -5.90 -22.51 -22.19
C HIS A 72 -5.98 -21.65 -23.46
N TYR A 73 -4.86 -21.08 -23.91
CA TYR A 73 -4.84 -20.29 -25.14
C TYR A 73 -5.04 -21.13 -26.40
N ALA A 74 -4.51 -22.36 -26.45
CA ALA A 74 -4.78 -23.28 -27.55
C ALA A 74 -6.28 -23.60 -27.66
N ILE A 75 -6.94 -23.83 -26.51
CA ILE A 75 -8.39 -24.00 -26.45
C ILE A 75 -9.12 -22.73 -26.91
N LEU A 76 -8.70 -21.55 -26.47
CA LEU A 76 -9.33 -20.29 -26.88
C LEU A 76 -9.20 -19.99 -28.37
N ILE A 77 -8.02 -20.24 -28.96
CA ILE A 77 -7.81 -20.10 -30.40
C ILE A 77 -8.74 -21.06 -31.15
N TYR A 78 -8.86 -22.30 -30.67
CA TYR A 78 -9.82 -23.26 -31.22
C TYR A 78 -11.28 -22.83 -31.02
N PHE A 79 -11.59 -22.18 -29.90
CA PHE A 79 -12.92 -21.70 -29.58
C PHE A 79 -13.37 -20.56 -30.49
N VAL A 80 -12.45 -19.64 -30.80
CA VAL A 80 -12.63 -18.57 -31.79
C VAL A 80 -12.75 -19.14 -33.20
N PHE A 81 -11.98 -20.20 -33.52
CA PHE A 81 -12.09 -20.90 -34.80
C PHE A 81 -13.47 -21.53 -35.02
N CYS A 82 -13.96 -22.27 -34.03
CA CYS A 82 -15.19 -23.05 -34.17
C CYS A 82 -16.46 -22.21 -34.12
N ASN A 83 -16.44 -21.07 -33.42
CA ASN A 83 -17.66 -20.39 -33.04
C ASN A 83 -17.43 -18.88 -32.93
N THR A 84 -18.43 -18.13 -33.36
CA THR A 84 -18.53 -16.66 -33.55
C THR A 84 -17.47 -15.76 -32.88
N PRO A 85 -17.14 -14.58 -33.49
CA PRO A 85 -16.17 -13.61 -32.99
C PRO A 85 -16.31 -13.24 -31.50
N MET A 86 -17.50 -13.38 -30.91
CA MET A 86 -17.80 -13.09 -29.51
C MET A 86 -17.00 -13.94 -28.51
N ASN A 87 -16.54 -15.13 -28.90
CA ASN A 87 -15.69 -15.99 -28.05
C ASN A 87 -14.30 -15.41 -27.79
N THR A 88 -13.88 -14.40 -28.53
CA THR A 88 -12.67 -13.63 -28.24
C THR A 88 -12.72 -12.96 -26.86
N LEU A 89 -13.92 -12.66 -26.34
CA LEU A 89 -14.08 -12.02 -25.03
C LEU A 89 -13.50 -12.86 -23.88
N PHE A 90 -13.30 -14.17 -24.04
CA PHE A 90 -12.65 -14.98 -23.00
C PHE A 90 -11.18 -14.62 -22.77
N PHE A 91 -10.51 -13.94 -23.71
CA PHE A 91 -9.18 -13.38 -23.47
C PHE A 91 -9.18 -12.28 -22.38
N PHE A 92 -10.33 -11.67 -22.04
CA PHE A 92 -10.44 -10.76 -20.89
C PHE A 92 -10.02 -11.43 -19.58
N PHE A 93 -10.25 -12.74 -19.42
CA PHE A 93 -9.75 -13.45 -18.24
C PHE A 93 -8.26 -13.24 -18.04
N SER A 94 -7.47 -13.30 -19.12
CA SER A 94 -6.02 -13.12 -19.04
C SER A 94 -5.63 -11.68 -18.71
N ALA A 95 -6.41 -10.69 -19.16
CA ALA A 95 -6.24 -9.29 -18.79
C ALA A 95 -6.40 -9.03 -17.27
N PHE A 96 -7.12 -9.89 -16.56
CA PHE A 96 -7.24 -9.87 -15.09
C PHE A 96 -6.30 -10.86 -14.39
N ALA A 97 -6.15 -12.08 -14.92
CA ALA A 97 -5.39 -13.15 -14.28
C ALA A 97 -3.90 -12.83 -14.19
N LEU A 98 -3.31 -12.27 -15.25
CA LEU A 98 -1.89 -11.93 -15.26
C LEU A 98 -1.55 -10.86 -14.20
N PRO A 99 -2.24 -9.71 -14.12
CA PRO A 99 -1.85 -8.64 -13.20
C PRO A 99 -2.28 -8.92 -11.76
N PHE A 100 -3.48 -9.46 -11.54
CA PHE A 100 -4.03 -9.61 -10.19
C PHE A 100 -3.71 -10.96 -9.54
N MET A 101 -3.73 -12.07 -10.29
CA MET A 101 -3.50 -13.41 -9.73
C MET A 101 -2.02 -13.77 -9.75
N LEU A 102 -1.37 -13.64 -10.92
CA LEU A 102 0.04 -13.98 -11.10
C LEU A 102 0.99 -12.83 -10.73
N LYS A 103 0.49 -11.59 -10.64
CA LYS A 103 1.28 -10.38 -10.34
C LYS A 103 2.47 -10.21 -11.28
N VAL A 104 2.29 -10.54 -12.55
CA VAL A 104 3.34 -10.46 -13.57
C VAL A 104 3.29 -9.14 -14.33
N GLY A 105 4.46 -8.61 -14.67
CA GLY A 105 4.60 -7.42 -15.52
C GLY A 105 4.74 -7.74 -17.01
N ILE A 106 4.92 -6.68 -17.81
CA ILE A 106 5.03 -6.71 -19.28
C ILE A 106 6.21 -7.58 -19.76
N LYS A 107 7.29 -7.66 -18.98
CA LYS A 107 8.49 -8.46 -19.31
C LYS A 107 8.34 -9.97 -19.05
N SER A 108 7.19 -10.41 -18.54
CA SER A 108 6.97 -11.82 -18.17
C SER A 108 6.70 -12.70 -19.39
N LYS A 109 7.20 -13.94 -19.36
CA LYS A 109 6.87 -14.97 -20.36
C LYS A 109 5.36 -15.20 -20.51
N PHE A 110 4.57 -14.98 -19.45
CA PHE A 110 3.10 -15.08 -19.50
C PHE A 110 2.48 -13.97 -20.35
N PHE A 111 3.00 -12.74 -20.25
CA PHE A 111 2.51 -11.61 -21.05
C PHE A 111 2.89 -11.75 -22.52
N VAL A 112 4.11 -12.23 -22.79
CA VAL A 112 4.55 -12.56 -24.15
C VAL A 112 3.67 -13.65 -24.76
N LEU A 113 3.41 -14.73 -24.01
CA LEU A 113 2.49 -15.80 -24.43
C LEU A 113 1.08 -15.28 -24.73
N PHE A 114 0.56 -14.40 -23.87
CA PHE A 114 -0.74 -13.76 -24.07
C PHE A 114 -0.78 -12.95 -25.38
N CYS A 115 0.23 -12.11 -25.64
CA CYS A 115 0.31 -11.34 -26.88
C CYS A 115 0.43 -12.23 -28.11
N MET A 116 1.23 -13.30 -28.04
CA MET A 116 1.35 -14.29 -29.11
C MET A 116 0.02 -15.00 -29.36
N ALA A 117 -0.75 -15.33 -28.32
CA ALA A 117 -2.05 -15.97 -28.46
C ALA A 117 -3.09 -15.03 -29.12
N LEU A 118 -3.13 -13.76 -28.74
CA LEU A 118 -3.97 -12.75 -29.41
C LEU A 118 -3.62 -12.60 -30.89
N ALA A 119 -2.32 -12.50 -31.20
CA ALA A 119 -1.85 -12.39 -32.57
C ALA A 119 -2.16 -13.65 -33.38
N ALA A 120 -1.97 -14.84 -32.81
CA ALA A 120 -2.30 -16.11 -33.44
C ALA A 120 -3.80 -16.24 -33.71
N ALA A 121 -4.65 -15.86 -32.77
CA ALA A 121 -6.10 -15.86 -32.95
C ALA A 121 -6.53 -14.87 -34.05
N LEU A 122 -5.96 -13.66 -34.07
CA LEU A 122 -6.24 -12.67 -35.11
C LEU A 122 -5.80 -13.13 -36.50
N MET A 123 -4.58 -13.68 -36.61
CA MET A 123 -4.06 -14.23 -37.88
C MET A 123 -4.94 -15.39 -38.35
N MET A 124 -5.29 -16.31 -37.46
CA MET A 124 -6.14 -17.44 -37.79
C MET A 124 -7.48 -16.97 -38.35
N GLN A 125 -8.14 -16.00 -37.70
CA GLN A 125 -9.40 -15.46 -38.17
C GLN A 125 -9.26 -14.80 -39.55
N TYR A 126 -8.19 -14.03 -39.77
CA TYR A 126 -7.95 -13.35 -41.05
C TYR A 126 -7.93 -14.32 -42.24
N TYR A 127 -7.41 -15.54 -42.05
CA TYR A 127 -7.38 -16.57 -43.09
C TYR A 127 -8.71 -17.27 -43.32
N ILE A 128 -9.61 -17.26 -42.35
CA ILE A 128 -10.89 -17.99 -42.40
C ILE A 128 -12.01 -17.09 -42.89
N ASP A 129 -12.18 -15.95 -42.24
CA ASP A 129 -13.27 -15.02 -42.49
C ASP A 129 -12.87 -13.60 -42.09
N GLN A 130 -12.87 -12.71 -43.08
CA GLN A 130 -12.48 -11.31 -42.92
C GLN A 130 -13.64 -10.40 -42.50
N SER A 131 -14.89 -10.89 -42.55
CA SER A 131 -16.07 -10.05 -42.34
C SER A 131 -16.12 -9.37 -40.97
N HIS A 132 -15.54 -10.01 -39.95
CA HIS A 132 -15.52 -9.52 -38.56
C HIS A 132 -14.17 -8.95 -38.10
N MET A 133 -13.21 -8.78 -39.01
CA MET A 133 -11.82 -8.46 -38.68
C MET A 133 -11.68 -7.13 -37.92
N PHE A 134 -12.44 -6.10 -38.33
CA PHE A 134 -12.41 -4.79 -37.67
C PHE A 134 -12.88 -4.86 -36.22
N VAL A 135 -14.00 -5.56 -35.96
CA VAL A 135 -14.56 -5.71 -34.61
C VAL A 135 -13.59 -6.49 -33.71
N LEU A 136 -12.98 -7.55 -34.22
CA LEU A 136 -11.99 -8.35 -33.48
C LEU A 136 -10.72 -7.56 -33.15
N LEU A 137 -10.23 -6.74 -34.08
CA LEU A 137 -9.11 -5.83 -33.83
C LEU A 137 -9.42 -4.91 -32.65
N VAL A 138 -10.62 -4.30 -32.64
CA VAL A 138 -11.07 -3.43 -31.55
C VAL A 138 -11.12 -4.19 -30.22
N TYR A 139 -11.69 -5.40 -30.19
CA TYR A 139 -11.72 -6.22 -28.97
C TYR A 139 -10.33 -6.55 -28.46
N TYR A 140 -9.41 -7.01 -29.31
CA TYR A 140 -8.05 -7.31 -28.88
C TYR A 140 -7.28 -6.07 -28.41
N LEU A 141 -7.49 -4.92 -29.05
CA LEU A 141 -6.92 -3.64 -28.58
C LEU A 141 -7.45 -3.27 -27.20
N VAL A 142 -8.77 -3.37 -26.97
CA VAL A 142 -9.39 -3.08 -25.67
C VAL A 142 -8.87 -4.03 -24.60
N ILE A 143 -8.80 -5.34 -24.89
CA ILE A 143 -8.29 -6.34 -23.95
C ILE A 143 -6.81 -6.05 -23.61
N LEU A 144 -5.99 -5.72 -24.61
CA LEU A 144 -4.57 -5.40 -24.40
C LEU A 144 -4.41 -4.11 -23.58
N MET A 145 -5.15 -3.05 -23.91
CA MET A 145 -5.14 -1.79 -23.15
C MET A 145 -5.58 -2.03 -21.70
N MET A 146 -6.63 -2.82 -21.49
CA MET A 146 -7.11 -3.17 -20.16
C MET A 146 -6.06 -3.96 -19.37
N CYS A 147 -5.40 -4.95 -19.99
CA CYS A 147 -4.33 -5.70 -19.36
C CYS A 147 -3.18 -4.78 -18.95
N LEU A 148 -2.72 -3.90 -19.85
CA LEU A 148 -1.67 -2.92 -19.56
C LEU A 148 -2.06 -1.95 -18.45
N GLY A 149 -3.30 -1.45 -18.47
CA GLY A 149 -3.86 -0.61 -17.41
C GLY A 149 -3.87 -1.31 -16.07
N ASN A 150 -4.30 -2.57 -16.01
CA ASN A 150 -4.30 -3.39 -14.80
C ASN A 150 -2.87 -3.66 -14.28
N ILE A 151 -1.89 -3.95 -15.15
CA ILE A 151 -0.48 -4.11 -14.76
C ILE A 151 0.05 -2.82 -14.12
N ARG A 152 -0.23 -1.66 -14.75
CA ARG A 152 0.18 -0.35 -14.21
C ARG A 152 -0.48 -0.08 -12.86
N ALA A 153 -1.79 -0.30 -12.75
CA ALA A 153 -2.53 -0.08 -11.51
C ALA A 153 -2.00 -0.94 -10.34
N VAL A 154 -1.67 -2.21 -10.59
CA VAL A 154 -1.06 -3.09 -9.57
C VAL A 154 0.34 -2.61 -9.20
N HIS A 155 1.14 -2.19 -10.18
CA HIS A 155 2.49 -1.68 -9.94
C HIS A 155 2.46 -0.38 -9.12
N GLU A 156 1.62 0.58 -9.49
CA GLU A 156 1.45 1.85 -8.77
C GLU A 156 1.01 1.63 -7.32
N ARG A 157 0.05 0.72 -7.08
CA ARG A 157 -0.36 0.35 -5.72
C ARG A 157 0.82 -0.19 -4.92
N HIS A 158 1.61 -1.08 -5.50
CA HIS A 158 2.78 -1.64 -4.82
C HIS A 158 3.84 -0.58 -4.49
N LEU A 159 4.10 0.34 -5.41
CA LEU A 159 5.02 1.46 -5.19
C LEU A 159 4.52 2.40 -4.08
N LYS A 160 3.22 2.70 -4.07
CA LYS A 160 2.60 3.53 -3.05
C LYS A 160 2.69 2.89 -1.66
N ASP A 161 2.42 1.59 -1.57
CA ASP A 161 2.54 0.85 -0.31
C ASP A 161 3.99 0.85 0.20
N GLN A 162 4.98 0.68 -0.69
CA GLN A 162 6.40 0.78 -0.32
C GLN A 162 6.79 2.18 0.14
N LEU A 163 6.30 3.22 -0.53
CA LEU A 163 6.57 4.60 -0.17
C LEU A 163 5.98 4.94 1.20
N ASN A 164 4.74 4.51 1.46
CA ASN A 164 4.11 4.69 2.77
C ASN A 164 4.89 3.97 3.88
N ALA A 165 5.27 2.70 3.68
CA ALA A 165 6.07 1.96 4.65
C ALA A 165 7.43 2.62 4.92
N LYS A 166 8.08 3.19 3.89
CA LYS A 166 9.32 3.96 4.05
C LYS A 166 9.10 5.25 4.82
N ASN A 167 8.02 5.98 4.56
CA ASN A 167 7.69 7.20 5.27
C ASN A 167 7.39 6.93 6.75
N GLU A 168 6.65 5.86 7.06
CA GLU A 168 6.44 5.40 8.44
C GLU A 168 7.77 5.12 9.14
N TYR A 169 8.68 4.43 8.46
CA TYR A 169 10.01 4.15 9.01
C TYR A 169 10.85 5.42 9.23
N ILE A 170 10.83 6.36 8.29
CA ILE A 170 11.52 7.66 8.44
C ILE A 170 10.95 8.43 9.64
N ASN A 171 9.64 8.46 9.81
CA ASN A 171 9.01 9.14 10.94
C ASN A 171 9.45 8.51 12.28
N MET A 172 9.51 7.18 12.36
CA MET A 172 10.04 6.50 13.55
C MET A 172 11.50 6.90 13.85
N LEU A 173 12.35 6.95 12.82
CA LEU A 173 13.75 7.38 12.97
C LEU A 173 13.87 8.83 13.42
N ILE A 174 13.03 9.73 12.88
CA ILE A 174 12.99 11.13 13.30
C ILE A 174 12.61 11.22 14.79
N THR A 175 11.58 10.49 15.22
CA THR A 175 11.17 10.45 16.63
C THR A 175 12.27 9.90 17.54
N GLU A 176 12.96 8.82 17.15
CA GLU A 176 14.07 8.27 17.93
C GLU A 176 15.27 9.22 17.99
N GLN A 177 15.62 9.84 16.87
CA GLN A 177 16.70 10.83 16.82
C GLN A 177 16.39 12.01 17.73
N GLU A 178 15.16 12.50 17.70
CA GLU A 178 14.74 13.61 18.56
C GLU A 178 14.78 13.22 20.03
N ARG A 179 14.29 12.03 20.39
CA ARG A 179 14.41 11.50 21.76
C ARG A 179 15.87 11.40 22.23
N ASN A 180 16.79 10.98 21.36
CA ASN A 180 18.21 10.90 21.69
C ASN A 180 18.82 12.29 21.88
N ARG A 181 18.50 13.25 20.98
CA ARG A 181 18.92 14.65 21.09
C ARG A 181 18.49 15.25 22.42
N ILE A 182 17.22 15.06 22.78
CA ILE A 182 16.65 15.52 24.05
C ILE A 182 17.36 14.88 25.24
N GLY A 183 17.58 13.57 25.19
CA GLY A 183 18.29 12.85 26.24
C GLY A 183 19.71 13.40 26.47
N GLN A 184 20.39 13.76 25.38
CA GLN A 184 21.71 14.39 25.44
C GLN A 184 21.65 15.81 26.02
N ASP A 185 20.75 16.67 25.53
CA ASP A 185 20.59 18.04 26.04
C ASP A 185 20.24 18.07 27.54
N LEU A 186 19.38 17.14 27.97
CA LEU A 186 19.05 16.95 29.38
C LEU A 186 20.26 16.45 30.17
N HIS A 187 20.99 15.45 29.67
CA HIS A 187 22.18 14.92 30.33
C HIS A 187 23.26 15.98 30.52
N ASP A 188 23.53 16.79 29.50
CA ASP A 188 24.58 17.81 29.55
C ASP A 188 24.17 18.94 30.51
N THR A 189 22.91 19.41 30.43
CA THR A 189 22.39 20.44 31.34
C THR A 189 22.37 19.96 32.79
N LEU A 190 21.84 18.76 33.05
CA LEU A 190 21.74 18.21 34.40
C LEU A 190 23.10 17.82 34.96
N GLY A 191 23.98 17.24 34.13
CA GLY A 191 25.31 16.81 34.53
C GLY A 191 26.16 17.97 35.03
N HIS A 192 26.17 19.09 34.31
CA HIS A 192 26.89 20.30 34.75
C HIS A 192 26.36 20.87 36.06
N VAL A 193 25.04 20.92 36.22
CA VAL A 193 24.46 21.47 37.45
C VAL A 193 24.68 20.54 38.64
N PHE A 194 24.50 19.23 38.50
CA PHE A 194 24.74 18.28 39.58
C PHE A 194 26.21 18.27 40.01
N ALA A 195 27.16 18.37 39.07
CA ALA A 195 28.57 18.54 39.42
C ALA A 195 28.81 19.81 40.26
N GLY A 196 28.18 20.94 39.89
CA GLY A 196 28.24 22.18 40.66
C GLY A 196 27.63 22.05 42.06
N MET A 197 26.49 21.37 42.19
CA MET A 197 25.85 21.08 43.47
C MET A 197 26.74 20.24 44.38
N THR A 198 27.36 19.18 43.84
CA THR A 198 28.28 18.32 44.60
C THR A 198 29.45 19.15 45.15
N LEU A 199 30.08 19.98 44.33
CA LEU A 199 31.19 20.84 44.78
C LEU A 199 30.76 21.82 45.88
N LYS A 200 29.58 22.42 45.75
CA LYS A 200 29.01 23.35 46.74
C LYS A 200 28.69 22.66 48.07
N ALA A 201 28.12 21.45 48.01
CA ALA A 201 27.84 20.62 49.18
C ALA A 201 29.13 20.18 49.90
N GLU A 202 30.16 19.78 49.15
CA GLU A 202 31.48 19.45 49.71
C GLU A 202 32.14 20.64 50.39
N LEU A 203 32.05 21.84 49.80
CA LEU A 203 32.56 23.07 50.38
C LEU A 203 31.83 23.44 51.67
N ALA A 204 30.49 23.42 51.68
CA ALA A 204 29.70 23.66 52.88
C ALA A 204 30.07 22.69 54.01
N THR A 205 30.27 21.40 53.68
CA THR A 205 30.68 20.37 54.65
C THR A 205 32.05 20.67 55.27
N LYS A 206 33.01 21.17 54.49
CA LYS A 206 34.35 21.56 54.99
C LYS A 206 34.30 22.80 55.87
N LEU A 207 33.39 23.73 55.60
CA LEU A 207 33.29 25.02 56.30
C LEU A 207 32.47 24.94 57.59
N ILE A 208 31.66 23.89 57.79
CA ILE A 208 30.61 23.86 58.83
C ILE A 208 31.15 24.05 60.27
N ASP A 209 32.35 23.54 60.56
CA ASP A 209 32.97 23.62 61.89
C ASP A 209 33.82 24.89 62.07
N GLN A 210 34.43 25.40 61.00
CA GLN A 210 35.42 26.48 61.06
C GLN A 210 34.84 27.86 60.70
N GLN A 211 33.92 27.90 59.74
CA GLN A 211 33.34 29.10 59.14
C GLN A 211 31.83 28.88 58.92
N PRO A 212 31.03 28.75 60.00
CA PRO A 212 29.63 28.33 59.92
C PRO A 212 28.73 29.28 59.12
N GLU A 213 29.01 30.59 59.15
CA GLU A 213 28.25 31.56 58.34
C GLU A 213 28.50 31.37 56.83
N GLN A 214 29.73 31.08 56.41
CA GLN A 214 30.04 30.78 55.01
C GLN A 214 29.46 29.42 54.59
N ALA A 215 29.47 28.42 55.48
CA ALA A 215 28.81 27.14 55.23
C ALA A 215 27.30 27.32 54.99
N LYS A 216 26.66 28.21 55.76
CA LYS A 216 25.24 28.53 55.61
C LYS A 216 24.95 29.23 54.27
N GLU A 217 25.78 30.18 53.86
CA GLU A 217 25.68 30.82 52.54
C GLU A 217 25.78 29.80 51.40
N GLU A 218 26.72 28.86 51.49
CA GLU A 218 26.87 27.81 50.47
C GLU A 218 25.68 26.83 50.43
N ILE A 219 25.03 26.56 51.56
CA ILE A 219 23.79 25.78 51.63
C ILE A 219 22.62 26.54 50.99
N GLU A 220 22.52 27.86 51.19
CA GLU A 220 21.50 28.69 50.53
C GLU A 220 21.69 28.72 49.01
N VAL A 221 22.94 28.90 48.54
CA VAL A 221 23.28 28.80 47.11
C VAL A 221 22.93 27.44 46.53
N LEU A 222 23.21 26.35 47.25
CA LEU A 222 22.84 24.99 46.85
C LEU A 222 21.32 24.83 46.69
N ALA A 223 20.53 25.35 47.65
CA ALA A 223 19.08 25.29 47.61
C ALA A 223 18.50 26.08 46.43
N ASP A 224 19.04 27.27 46.14
CA ASP A 224 18.65 28.08 45.00
C ASP A 224 19.01 27.44 43.67
N LEU A 225 20.22 26.89 43.55
CA LEU A 225 20.65 26.14 42.37
C LEU A 225 19.72 24.95 42.11
N SER A 226 19.25 24.28 43.15
CA SER A 226 18.29 23.16 43.06
C SER A 226 16.93 23.61 42.52
N ARG A 227 16.38 24.69 43.07
CA ARG A 227 15.11 25.27 42.59
C ARG A 227 15.21 25.71 41.14
N GLN A 228 16.28 26.42 40.77
CA GLN A 228 16.49 26.89 39.40
C GLN A 228 16.62 25.73 38.40
N THR A 229 17.29 24.64 38.80
CA THR A 229 17.46 23.45 37.97
C THR A 229 16.12 22.74 37.73
N LEU A 230 15.31 22.58 38.77
CA LEU A 230 13.97 22.01 38.64
C LEU A 230 13.09 22.84 37.69
N THR A 231 13.18 24.17 37.76
CA THR A 231 12.47 25.07 36.83
C THR A 231 12.95 24.88 35.40
N LYS A 232 14.27 24.81 35.15
CA LYS A 232 14.83 24.57 33.82
C LYS A 232 14.40 23.23 33.23
N VAL A 233 14.43 22.15 34.03
CA VAL A 233 13.97 20.83 33.59
C VAL A 233 12.49 20.84 33.24
N ARG A 234 11.66 21.50 34.06
CA ARG A 234 10.22 21.65 33.75
C ARG A 234 9.99 22.40 32.44
N ALA A 235 10.72 23.50 32.21
CA ALA A 235 10.63 24.25 30.97
C ALA A 235 11.01 23.40 29.74
N ILE A 236 12.06 22.57 29.84
CA ILE A 236 12.43 21.64 28.76
C ILE A 236 11.32 20.60 28.55
N ILE A 237 10.77 20.01 29.61
CA ILE A 237 9.67 19.02 29.50
C ILE A 237 8.40 19.66 28.91
N GLU A 238 8.12 20.93 29.24
CA GLU A 238 7.00 21.68 28.67
C GLU A 238 7.21 22.00 27.18
N ASP A 239 8.41 22.38 26.77
CA ASP A 239 8.78 22.59 25.36
C ASP A 239 8.66 21.30 24.53
N LEU A 240 8.89 20.15 25.15
CA LEU A 240 8.72 18.83 24.54
C LEU A 240 7.27 18.39 24.40
N LYS A 241 6.33 19.02 25.10
CA LYS A 241 4.92 18.89 24.72
C LYS A 241 4.73 19.71 23.46
N THR A 242 4.96 19.09 22.30
CA THR A 242 4.46 19.61 21.03
C THR A 242 2.96 19.84 21.17
N GLN A 243 2.55 21.11 21.13
CA GLN A 243 1.15 21.45 20.94
C GLN A 243 0.72 20.91 19.58
N THR A 244 -0.42 20.23 19.56
CA THR A 244 -1.04 19.85 18.29
C THR A 244 -1.37 21.11 17.51
N PHE A 245 -1.41 21.03 16.19
CA PHE A 245 -1.77 22.19 15.37
C PHE A 245 -3.15 22.75 15.76
N ASP A 246 -4.06 21.88 16.21
CA ASP A 246 -5.38 22.24 16.75
C ASP A 246 -5.30 23.06 18.05
N GLU A 247 -4.42 22.65 18.97
CA GLU A 247 -4.12 23.41 20.20
C GLU A 247 -3.52 24.78 19.87
N GLU A 248 -2.62 24.85 18.89
CA GLU A 248 -1.98 26.10 18.47
C GLU A 248 -2.99 27.06 17.80
N VAL A 249 -3.89 26.55 16.96
CA VAL A 249 -4.96 27.34 16.34
C VAL A 249 -5.90 27.91 17.41
N HIS A 250 -6.26 27.12 18.42
CA HIS A 250 -7.08 27.60 19.54
C HIS A 250 -6.34 28.65 20.39
N ALA A 251 -5.02 28.50 20.58
CA ALA A 251 -4.21 29.52 21.26
C ALA A 251 -4.22 30.84 20.48
N VAL A 252 -4.06 30.80 19.15
CA VAL A 252 -4.13 31.98 18.28
C VAL A 252 -5.53 32.62 18.30
N GLU A 253 -6.58 31.81 18.25
CA GLU A 253 -7.97 32.29 18.36
C GLU A 253 -8.18 33.06 19.66
N HIS A 254 -7.67 32.55 20.79
CA HIS A 254 -7.74 33.22 22.08
C HIS A 254 -7.00 34.58 22.08
N VAL A 255 -5.77 34.62 21.57
CA VAL A 255 -4.97 35.86 21.50
C VAL A 255 -5.63 36.91 20.60
N LEU A 256 -6.17 36.51 19.45
CA LEU A 256 -6.85 37.42 18.53
C LEU A 256 -8.17 37.94 19.12
N LYS A 257 -8.89 37.09 19.86
CA LYS A 257 -10.10 37.49 20.58
C LYS A 257 -9.80 38.53 21.67
N ASP A 258 -8.70 38.39 22.41
CA ASP A 258 -8.26 39.39 23.39
C ASP A 258 -7.91 40.73 22.73
N ALA A 259 -7.50 40.71 21.46
CA ALA A 259 -7.26 41.89 20.62
C ALA A 259 -8.52 42.42 19.90
N ASN A 260 -9.71 41.88 20.17
CA ASN A 260 -10.96 42.18 19.44
C ASN A 260 -10.88 41.93 17.91
N ILE A 261 -10.08 40.94 17.50
CA ILE A 261 -9.98 40.49 16.10
C ILE A 261 -10.78 39.20 15.94
N SER A 262 -11.71 39.18 14.97
CA SER A 262 -12.44 37.96 14.58
C SER A 262 -11.52 37.06 13.75
N PHE A 263 -11.47 35.78 14.12
CA PHE A 263 -10.69 34.74 13.45
C PHE A 263 -11.57 33.52 13.21
N ASP A 264 -11.67 33.09 11.96
CA ASP A 264 -12.41 31.89 11.56
C ASP A 264 -11.47 30.90 10.87
N PHE A 265 -11.37 29.68 11.42
CA PHE A 265 -10.53 28.63 10.86
C PHE A 265 -11.37 27.59 10.09
N TYR A 266 -11.14 27.50 8.78
CA TYR A 266 -11.81 26.53 7.91
C TYR A 266 -11.00 25.24 7.75
N ASN A 267 -11.68 24.11 7.61
CA ASN A 267 -11.10 22.77 7.42
C ASN A 267 -10.33 22.18 8.63
N ALA A 268 -10.80 22.42 9.86
CA ALA A 268 -10.23 21.86 11.09
C ALA A 268 -10.01 20.33 11.07
N ASN A 269 -10.83 19.60 10.33
CA ASN A 269 -10.68 18.14 10.18
C ASN A 269 -9.40 17.73 9.43
N ILE A 270 -8.88 18.56 8.52
CA ILE A 270 -7.62 18.32 7.77
C ILE A 270 -6.42 18.71 8.64
N ALA A 271 -6.57 19.73 9.48
CA ALA A 271 -5.53 20.20 10.39
C ALA A 271 -5.04 19.11 11.36
N LYS A 272 -5.94 18.21 11.78
CA LYS A 272 -5.59 17.01 12.58
C LYS A 272 -4.57 16.09 11.89
N THR A 273 -4.51 16.09 10.56
CA THR A 273 -3.50 15.31 9.81
C THR A 273 -2.14 16.01 9.70
N MET A 274 -2.05 17.29 10.09
CA MET A 274 -0.81 18.07 10.10
C MET A 274 -0.16 18.15 11.49
N SER A 275 -0.86 17.72 12.55
CA SER A 275 -0.26 17.64 13.88
C SER A 275 0.92 16.65 13.88
N PRO A 276 2.03 16.98 14.55
CA PRO A 276 3.16 16.06 14.68
C PRO A 276 2.66 14.74 15.29
N VAL A 277 3.08 13.62 14.69
CA VAL A 277 2.74 12.29 15.19
C VAL A 277 3.39 12.14 16.56
N ARG A 278 2.57 11.87 17.58
CA ARG A 278 2.99 11.66 18.96
C ARG A 278 3.64 10.29 19.15
#